data_AF-A0A535XYR1-F1
#
_entry.id   AF-A0A535XYR1-F1
#
_cell.length_a   1.000
_cell.length_b   1.000
_cell.length_c   1.000
_cell.angle_alpha   90.00
_cell.angle_beta   90.00
_cell.angle_gamma   90.00
#
_symmetry.space_group_name_H-M   'P 1'
#
loop_
_entity.id
_entity.type
_entity.pdbx_description
1 polymer ?
#
loop_
_entity_poly.entity_id
_entity_poly.type
_entity_poly.pdbx_seq_one_letter_code
_entity_poly.pdbx_strand_id
1 'polypeptide(L)' 'MARIVDLLATGQTFSFEFFPPKDNEEQQLLTRTIADLQPLKPSFVSGRPSDARRRLQDRRHRDRHARGGRG' A
#
# COMPACT_ATOMS: atom_id res chain seq x y z
N MET A 1 21.71 -0.83 -3.81
CA MET A 1 20.64 -1.20 -2.85
C MET A 1 21.02 -2.49 -2.15
N ALA A 2 20.83 -2.57 -0.83
CA ALA A 2 20.91 -3.83 -0.09
C ALA A 2 19.64 -4.67 -0.32
N ARG A 3 19.74 -6.01 -0.30
CA ARG A 3 18.54 -6.87 -0.32
C ARG A 3 18.06 -7.08 1.11
N ILE A 4 16.76 -7.25 1.29
CA ILE A 4 16.18 -7.53 2.62
C ILE A 4 16.76 -8.83 3.20
N VAL A 5 17.02 -9.85 2.37
CA VAL A 5 17.67 -11.09 2.81
C VAL A 5 19.05 -10.85 3.43
N ASP A 6 19.80 -9.88 2.91
CA ASP A 6 21.12 -9.54 3.45
C ASP A 6 20.96 -8.85 4.82
N LEU A 7 19.97 -7.96 4.97
CA LEU A 7 19.67 -7.27 6.23
C LEU A 7 19.28 -8.27 7.33
N LEU A 8 18.42 -9.24 7.01
CA LEU A 8 17.99 -10.27 7.97
C LEU A 8 19.14 -11.17 8.42
N ALA A 9 20.14 -11.39 7.56
CA ALA A 9 21.34 -12.15 7.92
C ALA A 9 22.28 -11.40 8.86
N THR A 10 22.20 -10.07 8.94
CA THR A 10 23.10 -9.25 9.79
C THR A 10 22.70 -9.22 11.27
N GLY A 11 21.47 -9.59 11.61
CA GLY A 11 20.98 -9.61 12.99
C GLY A 11 19.53 -9.21 13.13
N GLN A 12 19.16 -8.72 14.32
CA GLN A 12 17.78 -8.31 14.61
C GLN A 12 17.39 -7.11 13.76
N THR A 13 16.27 -7.23 13.05
CA THR A 13 15.66 -6.15 12.27
C THR A 13 14.38 -5.67 12.92
N PHE A 14 14.05 -4.39 12.73
CA PHE A 14 12.72 -3.86 13.01
C PHE A 14 12.23 -3.05 11.81
N SER A 15 10.92 -3.03 11.59
CA SER A 15 10.30 -2.44 10.41
C SER A 15 8.91 -1.91 10.72
N PHE A 16 8.40 -1.07 9.82
CA PHE A 16 7.03 -0.56 9.86
C PHE A 16 6.26 -1.00 8.60
N GLU A 17 4.98 -1.29 8.75
CA GLU A 17 4.07 -1.62 7.66
C GLU A 17 2.96 -0.58 7.56
N PHE A 18 2.79 -0.02 6.37
CA PHE A 18 1.79 1.01 6.10
C PHE A 18 0.61 0.47 5.29
N PHE A 19 -0.54 1.09 5.48
CA PHE A 19 -1.69 0.91 4.61
C PHE A 19 -1.60 1.88 3.42
N PRO A 20 -2.10 1.49 2.24
CA PRO A 20 -2.14 2.39 1.11
C PRO A 20 -3.09 3.56 1.39
N PRO A 21 -2.68 4.81 1.09
CA PRO A 21 -3.52 5.98 1.29
C PRO A 21 -4.70 5.97 0.32
N LYS A 22 -5.84 6.46 0.78
CA LYS A 22 -7.09 6.51 0.01
C LYS A 22 -7.14 7.72 -0.91
N ASP A 23 -6.52 8.82 -0.47
CA ASP A 23 -6.53 10.13 -1.12
C ASP A 23 -5.17 10.85 -1.01
N ASN A 24 -5.13 12.09 -1.51
CA ASN A 24 -3.91 12.91 -1.54
C ASN A 24 -3.50 13.43 -0.16
N GLU A 25 -4.44 13.64 0.75
CA GLU A 25 -4.13 14.12 2.10
C GLU A 25 -3.48 13.00 2.92
N GLU A 26 -4.04 11.78 2.86
CA GLU A 26 -3.44 10.59 3.46
C GLU A 26 -2.07 10.26 2.84
N GLN A 27 -1.86 10.53 1.54
CA GLN A 27 -0.54 10.35 0.90
C GLN A 27 0.51 11.33 1.46
N GLN A 28 0.15 12.60 1.67
CA GLN A 28 1.04 13.59 2.27
C GLN A 28 1.35 13.23 3.72
N LEU A 29 0.34 12.78 4.48
CA LEU A 29 0.51 12.31 5.83
C LEU A 29 1.48 11.11 5.89
N LEU A 30 1.29 10.11 5.03
CA LEU A 30 2.17 8.94 4.94
C LEU A 30 3.62 9.35 4.68
N THR A 31 3.83 10.27 3.74
CA THR A 31 5.17 10.79 3.40
C THR A 31 5.83 11.44 4.61
N ARG A 32 5.08 12.29 5.32
CA ARG A 32 5.58 12.96 6.53
C ARG A 32 5.87 11.96 7.65
N THR A 33 4.98 11.00 7.90
CA THR A 33 5.19 9.96 8.91
C THR A 33 6.43 9.12 8.62
N ILE A 34 6.71 8.77 7.36
CA ILE A 34 7.93 8.06 6.99
C ILE A 34 9.17 8.91 7.29
N ALA A 35 9.13 10.21 6.98
CA ALA A 35 10.22 11.13 7.30
C ALA A 35 10.46 11.24 8.82
N ASP A 36 9.38 11.35 9.61
CA ASP A 36 9.44 11.44 11.07
C ASP A 36 9.98 10.14 11.73
N LEU A 37 9.79 8.98 11.08
CA LEU A 37 10.30 7.68 11.57
C LEU A 37 11.72 7.36 11.08
N GLN A 38 12.24 8.05 10.07
CA GLN A 38 13.58 7.83 9.52
C GLN A 38 14.72 7.92 10.57
N PRO A 39 14.67 8.81 11.59
CA PRO A 39 15.69 8.86 12.64
C PRO A 39 15.78 7.60 13.50
N LEU A 40 14.71 6.80 13.58
CA LEU A 40 14.74 5.52 14.30
C LEU A 40 15.63 4.50 13.60
N LYS A 41 15.90 4.68 12.30
CA LYS A 41 16.67 3.76 11.43
C LYS A 41 16.03 2.37 11.30
N PRO A 42 14.74 2.28 10.89
CA PRO A 42 14.15 0.98 10.57
C PRO A 42 14.96 0.29 9.47
N SER A 43 15.06 -1.04 9.55
CA SER A 43 15.80 -1.84 8.57
C SER A 43 15.17 -1.74 7.18
N PHE A 44 13.84 -1.66 7.13
CA PHE A 44 13.04 -1.42 5.93
C PHE A 44 11.62 -0.96 6.31
N VAL A 45 10.88 -0.45 5.34
CA VAL A 45 9.43 -0.20 5.45
C VAL A 45 8.69 -0.98 4.36
N SER A 46 7.44 -1.35 4.64
CA SER A 46 6.60 -2.08 3.68
C SER A 46 5.21 -1.45 3.57
N GLY A 47 4.48 -1.80 2.52
CA GLY A 47 3.13 -1.31 2.28
C GLY A 47 2.23 -2.42 1.76
N ARG A 48 0.96 -2.41 2.17
CA ARG A 48 -0.04 -3.33 1.63
C ARG A 48 -0.54 -2.90 0.24
N PRO A 49 -0.81 -3.82 -0.69
CA PRO A 49 -1.45 -3.50 -1.96
C PRO A 49 -2.84 -2.89 -1.76
N SER A 50 -3.18 -1.88 -2.57
CA SER A 50 -4.49 -1.21 -2.55
C SER A 50 -5.55 -1.99 -3.33
N ASP A 51 -5.93 -3.18 -2.85
CA ASP A 51 -6.98 -4.00 -3.50
C ASP A 51 -8.37 -3.31 -3.48
N ALA A 52 -8.53 -2.24 -2.69
CA ALA A 52 -9.76 -1.47 -2.57
C ALA A 52 -10.26 -0.86 -3.90
N ARG A 53 -9.37 -0.48 -4.83
CA ARG A 53 -9.77 0.15 -6.10
C ARG A 53 -10.27 -0.84 -7.15
N ARG A 54 -9.79 -2.08 -7.14
CA ARG A 54 -10.11 -3.08 -8.18
C ARG A 54 -11.51 -3.66 -8.03
N ARG A 55 -11.96 -3.89 -6.79
CA ARG A 55 -13.28 -4.52 -6.51
C ARG A 55 -14.48 -3.61 -6.80
N LEU A 56 -14.33 -2.30 -6.64
CA LEU A 56 -15.39 -1.32 -6.94
C LEU A 56 -15.54 -1.07 -8.44
N GLN A 57 -14.43 -1.06 -9.19
CA GLN A 57 -14.47 -0.91 -10.66
C GLN A 57 -15.06 -2.14 -11.33
N ASP A 58 -14.70 -3.36 -10.89
CA ASP A 58 -15.25 -4.60 -11.43
C ASP A 58 -16.77 -4.74 -11.20
N ARG A 59 -17.30 -4.30 -10.05
CA ARG A 59 -18.75 -4.33 -9.79
C ARG A 59 -19.52 -3.40 -10.74
N ARG A 60 -19.00 -2.20 -10.99
CA ARG A 60 -19.67 -1.21 -11.86
C ARG A 60 -19.69 -1.62 -13.33
N HIS A 61 -18.72 -2.42 -13.80
CA HIS A 61 -18.73 -2.98 -15.15
C HIS A 61 -19.73 -4.13 -15.32
N ARG A 62 -19.87 -5.02 -14.33
CA ARG A 62 -20.83 -6.14 -14.40
C ARG A 62 -22.29 -5.68 -14.39
N ASP A 63 -22.61 -4.67 -13.59
CA ASP A 63 -24.00 -4.17 -13.47
C ASP A 63 -24.51 -3.48 -14.75
N ARG A 64 -23.61 -2.91 -15.58
CA ARG A 64 -24.00 -2.30 -16.87
C ARG A 64 -24.36 -3.35 -17.93
N HIS A 65 -23.66 -4.48 -17.96
CA HIS A 65 -23.95 -5.54 -18.94
C HIS A 65 -25.23 -6.32 -18.60
N ALA A 66 -25.62 -6.39 -17.33
CA ALA A 66 -26.84 -7.10 -16.92
C ALA A 66 -28.15 -6.36 -17.27
N ARG A 67 -28.11 -5.06 -17.59
CA ARG A 67 -29.31 -4.23 -17.84
C ARG A 67 -29.59 -3.93 -19.33
N GLY A 68 -28.72 -4.34 -20.26
CA GLY A 68 -28.84 -4.02 -21.69
C GLY A 68 -29.38 -5.13 -22.60
N GLY A 69 -29.72 -6.30 -22.05
CA GLY A 69 -30.07 -7.49 -22.85
C GLY A 69 -31.53 -7.93 -22.72
N ARG A 70 -32.49 -7.03 -22.95
CA ARG A 70 -33.87 -7.37 -23.35
C ARG A 70 -34.43 -6.23 -24.20
N GLY A 71 -34.49 -6.46 -25.50
CA GLY A 71 -35.05 -5.60 -26.53
C GLY A 71 -34.98 -6.34 -27.85
#